data_AF-A0A843F746-F1
#
_entry.id   AF-A0A843F746-F1
#
_cell.length_a   1.000
_cell.length_b   1.000
_cell.length_c   1.000
_cell.angle_alpha   90.00
_cell.angle_beta   90.00
_cell.angle_gamma   90.00
#
_symmetry.space_group_name_H-M   'P 1'
#
loop_
_entity.id
_entity.type
_entity.pdbx_description
1 polymer ?
#
loop_
_entity_poly.entity_id
_entity_poly.type
_entity_poly.pdbx_seq_one_letter_code
_entity_poly.pdbx_strand_id
1 'polypeptide(L)' 'MTKVLIVVDYQNDFVTGPLGFEKAKELEAPILKKLEEYWNRGDMIVFTKDMHEAEKYLETQEGKYLPIPHCVDE' A
#
# COMPACT_ATOMS: atom_id res chain seq x y z
N MET A 1 26.63 4.24 3.72
CA MET A 1 25.66 3.54 2.84
C MET A 1 24.34 4.25 3.00
N THR A 2 23.78 4.78 1.91
CA THR A 2 22.44 5.38 1.91
C THR A 2 21.41 4.28 2.17
N LYS A 3 20.50 4.48 3.11
CA LYS A 3 19.41 3.54 3.35
C LYS A 3 18.20 3.94 2.53
N VAL A 4 17.33 2.97 2.27
CA VAL A 4 16.05 3.17 1.59
C VAL A 4 14.95 2.64 2.50
N LEU A 5 13.90 3.43 2.71
CA LEU A 5 12.63 2.97 3.27
C LEU A 5 11.64 2.79 2.12
N ILE A 6 11.11 1.58 1.98
CA ILE A 6 10.03 1.29 1.02
C ILE A 6 8.75 1.10 1.83
N VAL A 7 7.76 1.96 1.59
CA VAL A 7 6.41 1.83 2.14
C VAL A 7 5.57 1.15 1.08
N VAL A 8 5.16 -0.08 1.34
CA VAL A 8 4.48 -0.93 0.37
C VAL A 8 2.97 -0.82 0.56
N ASP A 9 2.29 -0.26 -0.43
CA ASP A 9 0.85 -0.32 -0.66
C ASP A 9 -0.01 -0.08 0.59
N TYR A 10 0.36 0.92 1.40
CA TYR A 10 -0.42 1.31 2.59
C TYR A 10 -1.62 2.20 2.18
N GLN A 11 -2.42 1.71 1.23
CA GLN A 11 -3.62 2.36 0.69
C GLN A 11 -4.85 2.01 1.53
N ASN A 12 -5.88 2.87 1.45
CA ASN A 12 -7.14 2.66 2.18
C ASN A 12 -7.73 1.27 1.93
N ASP A 13 -7.64 0.74 0.71
CA ASP A 13 -8.22 -0.57 0.39
C ASP A 13 -7.60 -1.73 1.16
N PHE A 14 -6.34 -1.62 1.59
CA PHE A 14 -5.66 -2.58 2.44
C PHE A 14 -5.74 -2.26 3.95
N VAL A 15 -6.29 -1.11 4.33
CA VAL A 15 -6.38 -0.67 5.73
C VAL A 15 -7.83 -0.63 6.22
N THR A 16 -8.69 0.09 5.50
CA THR A 16 -10.10 0.33 5.86
C THR A 16 -11.10 -0.12 4.79
N GLY A 17 -10.63 -0.50 3.61
CA GLY A 17 -11.46 -0.84 2.45
C GLY A 17 -11.61 -2.35 2.22
N PRO A 18 -11.79 -2.80 0.96
CA PRO A 18 -12.20 -4.16 0.63
C PRO A 18 -11.29 -5.29 1.14
N LEU A 19 -9.99 -5.01 1.28
CA LEU A 19 -8.98 -5.94 1.80
C LEU A 19 -8.40 -5.48 3.14
N GLY A 20 -9.05 -4.54 3.81
CA GLY A 20 -8.67 -4.01 5.11
C GLY A 20 -8.83 -5.02 6.24
N PHE A 21 -8.05 -4.84 7.29
CA PHE A 21 -8.17 -5.60 8.55
C PHE A 21 -7.84 -4.73 9.76
N GLU A 22 -8.44 -5.01 10.92
CA GLU A 22 -8.38 -4.09 12.07
C GLU A 22 -6.96 -3.73 12.54
N LYS A 23 -6.05 -4.70 12.52
CA LYS A 23 -4.65 -4.47 12.91
C LYS A 23 -3.86 -3.61 11.91
N ALA A 24 -4.34 -3.43 10.68
CA ALA A 24 -3.67 -2.60 9.69
C ALA A 24 -3.61 -1.14 10.17
N LYS A 25 -4.67 -0.65 10.83
CA LYS A 25 -4.77 0.71 11.38
C LYS A 25 -3.71 0.98 12.45
N GLU A 26 -3.32 -0.05 13.21
CA GLU A 26 -2.29 0.06 14.25
C GLU A 26 -0.89 0.36 13.67
N LEU A 27 -0.67 0.12 12.38
CA LEU A 27 0.61 0.35 11.71
C LEU A 27 0.85 1.81 11.31
N GLU A 28 -0.18 2.68 11.34
CA GLU A 28 -0.07 4.07 10.91
C GLU A 28 1.01 4.82 11.72
N ALA A 29 0.90 4.80 13.05
CA ALA A 29 1.86 5.50 13.92
C ALA A 29 3.30 4.94 13.80
N PRO A 30 3.54 3.61 13.79
CA PRO A 30 4.86 3.04 13.50
C PRO A 30 5.43 3.42 12.12
N ILE A 31 4.60 3.47 11.07
CA ILE A 31 5.01 3.85 9.71
C ILE A 31 5.41 5.33 9.70
N LEU A 32 4.60 6.22 10.27
CA LEU A 32 4.90 7.65 10.38
C LEU A 32 6.22 7.89 11.12
N LYS A 33 6.44 7.20 12.24
CA LYS A 33 7.70 7.29 13.00
C LYS A 33 8.91 6.90 12.13
N LYS A 34 8.81 5.81 11.35
CA LYS A 34 9.87 5.41 10.42
C LYS A 34 10.09 6.42 9.31
N LEU A 35 9.02 6.98 8.76
CA LEU A 35 9.10 8.03 7.74
C LEU A 35 9.87 9.23 8.26
N GLU A 36 9.52 9.75 9.45
CA GLU A 36 10.22 10.86 10.09
C GLU A 36 11.71 10.55 10.34
N GLU A 37 12.02 9.36 10.87
CA GLU A 37 13.39 8.93 11.11
C GLU A 37 14.24 8.92 9.83
N TYR A 38 13.70 8.42 8.71
CA TYR A 38 14.43 8.35 7.44
C TYR A 38 14.50 9.70 6.76
N TRP A 39 13.42 10.48 6.80
CA TRP A 39 13.35 11.83 6.27
C TRP A 39 14.38 12.75 6.93
N ASN A 40 14.47 12.72 8.27
CA ASN A 40 15.42 13.53 9.04
C ASN A 40 16.89 13.15 8.81
N ARG A 41 17.16 11.93 8.35
CA ARG A 41 18.52 11.50 7.96
C ARG A 41 18.87 11.82 6.51
N GLY A 42 17.92 12.31 5.72
CA GLY A 42 18.08 12.49 4.27
C GLY A 42 18.20 11.15 3.52
N ASP A 43 17.69 10.06 4.09
CA ASP A 43 17.62 8.76 3.42
C ASP A 43 16.53 8.75 2.35
N MET A 44 16.62 7.84 1.38
CA MET A 44 15.61 7.71 0.33
C MET A 44 14.33 7.06 0.89
N ILE A 45 13.18 7.62 0.53
CA ILE A 45 11.86 7.06 0.84
C ILE A 45 11.13 6.81 -0.48
N VAL A 46 10.64 5.59 -0.66
CA VAL A 46 9.88 5.16 -1.84
C VAL A 46 8.54 4.63 -1.37
N PHE A 47 7.48 5.02 -2.07
CA PHE A 47 6.15 4.48 -1.90
C PHE A 47 5.82 3.64 -3.12
N THR A 48 5.34 2.41 -2.91
CA THR A 48 4.64 1.69 -3.96
C THR A 48 3.15 1.94 -3.81
N LYS A 49 2.45 1.85 -4.94
CA LYS A 49 0.99 1.94 -5.00
C LYS A 49 0.53 0.80 -5.88
N ASP A 50 -0.30 -0.06 -5.33
CA ASP A 50 -1.04 -1.05 -6.09
C ASP A 50 -2.11 -0.34 -6.93
N MET A 51 -2.31 -0.78 -8.17
CA MET A 51 -3.19 -0.12 -9.12
C MET A 51 -3.73 -1.12 -10.15
N HIS A 52 -5.04 -1.14 -10.31
CA HIS A 52 -5.76 -2.02 -11.23
C HIS A 52 -6.68 -1.22 -12.16
N GLU A 53 -6.83 -1.69 -13.40
CA GLU A 53 -7.84 -1.16 -14.32
C GLU A 53 -9.22 -1.73 -13.94
N ALA A 54 -10.17 -0.86 -13.58
CA ALA A 54 -11.47 -1.28 -13.07
C ALA A 54 -12.22 -2.22 -14.02
N GLU A 55 -12.22 -1.91 -15.32
CA GLU A 55 -12.95 -2.68 -16.35
C GLU A 55 -12.43 -4.11 -16.52
N LYS A 56 -11.14 -4.34 -16.24
CA LYS A 56 -10.47 -5.61 -16.54
C LYS A 56 -10.04 -6.40 -15.31
N TYR A 57 -10.23 -5.88 -14.09
CA TYR A 57 -9.71 -6.49 -12.87
C TYR A 57 -10.03 -7.99 -12.79
N LEU A 58 -11.30 -8.38 -12.96
CA LEU A 58 -11.74 -9.77 -12.87
C LEU A 58 -11.20 -10.68 -13.99
N GLU A 59 -10.69 -10.11 -15.08
CA GLU A 59 -10.08 -10.86 -16.18
C GLU A 59 -8.59 -11.13 -15.96
N THR A 60 -7.94 -10.34 -15.08
CA THR A 60 -6.53 -10.49 -14.73
C THR A 60 -6.27 -11.82 -14.02
N GLN A 61 -4.98 -12.17 -13.87
CA GLN A 61 -4.61 -13.33 -13.05
C GLN A 61 -5.09 -13.13 -11.60
N GLU A 62 -4.87 -11.95 -11.03
CA GLU A 62 -5.25 -11.66 -9.66
C GLU A 62 -6.75 -11.70 -9.45
N GLY A 63 -7.54 -11.01 -10.28
CA GLY A 63 -9.00 -11.01 -10.14
C GLY A 63 -9.64 -12.40 -10.26
N LYS A 64 -8.98 -13.35 -10.91
CA LYS A 64 -9.41 -14.75 -10.95
C LYS A 64 -9.16 -15.51 -9.65
N TYR A 65 -8.09 -15.18 -8.91
CA TYR A 65 -7.74 -15.81 -7.63
C TYR A 65 -8.23 -15.03 -6.41
N LEU A 66 -8.46 -13.73 -6.57
CA LEU A 66 -8.97 -12.78 -5.59
C LEU A 66 -10.03 -11.92 -6.28
N PRO A 67 -11.27 -12.41 -6.42
CA PRO A 67 -12.35 -11.70 -7.15
C PRO A 67 -12.96 -10.57 -6.30
N ILE A 68 -12.10 -9.73 -5.70
CA ILE A 68 -12.45 -8.58 -4.87
C ILE A 68 -11.72 -7.37 -5.48
N PRO A 69 -12.39 -6.57 -6.32
CA PRO A 69 -11.80 -5.33 -6.84
C PRO A 69 -11.32 -4.44 -5.70
N HIS A 70 -10.07 -3.99 -5.81
CA HIS A 70 -9.40 -3.12 -4.87
C HIS A 70 -8.36 -2.31 -5.65
N CYS A 71 -7.96 -1.16 -5.11
CA CYS A 71 -6.96 -0.28 -5.70
C CYS A 71 -7.24 0.01 -7.19
N VAL A 72 -8.51 0.03 -7.57
CA VAL A 72 -8.94 0.26 -8.96
C VAL A 72 -8.93 1.74 -9.29
N ASP A 73 -8.46 2.09 -10.48
CA ASP A 73 -8.59 3.40 -11.10
C ASP A 73 -9.43 3.25 -12.39
N GLU A 74 -10.10 4.33 -12.79
CA GLU A 74 -10.93 4.39 -14.02
C GLU A 74 -10.10 4.40 -15.30
#